data_AF-A0A7K3LIL4-F1
#
_entry.id   AF-A0A7K3LIL4-F1
#
_cell.length_a   1.000
_cell.length_b   1.000
_cell.length_c   1.000
_cell.angle_alpha   90.00
_cell.angle_beta   90.00
_cell.angle_gamma   90.00
#
_symmetry.space_group_name_H-M   'P 1'
#
loop_
_entity.id
_entity.type
_entity.pdbx_description
1 polymer ?
#
loop_
_entity_poly.entity_id
_entity_poly.type
_entity_poly.pdbx_seq_one_letter_code
_entity_poly.pdbx_strand_id
1 'polypeptide(L)'
;MPADTTGHRIKLVAAGLRHVGARCDTIAGELSASAVAPAVAASTWQTNATAVSTARAGACADLAGAAARLSTRAQSYTKAAADYTATDQHGAVQFTVLVPR
;
A
#
# COMPACT_ATOMS: atom_id res chain seq x y z
N MET A 1 30.32 -20.52 -5.82
CA MET A 1 29.14 -20.32 -4.95
C MET A 1 28.31 -19.20 -5.58
N PRO A 2 27.04 -19.40 -5.95
CA PRO A 2 26.43 -18.59 -7.02
C PRO A 2 25.90 -17.28 -6.47
N ALA A 3 26.67 -16.20 -6.64
CA ALA A 3 26.23 -14.82 -6.37
C ALA A 3 24.93 -14.46 -7.15
N ASP A 4 24.68 -15.11 -8.28
CA ASP A 4 23.46 -14.95 -9.09
C ASP A 4 22.17 -15.28 -8.34
N THR A 5 22.20 -16.24 -7.41
CA THR A 5 20.99 -16.64 -6.68
C THR A 5 20.54 -15.57 -5.68
N THR A 6 21.49 -14.85 -5.06
CA THR A 6 21.18 -13.80 -4.08
C THR A 6 20.72 -12.52 -4.76
N GLY A 7 21.41 -12.07 -5.83
CA GLY A 7 20.98 -10.90 -6.60
C GLY A 7 19.59 -11.10 -7.23
N HIS A 8 19.33 -12.29 -7.77
CA HIS A 8 18.01 -12.63 -8.29
C HIS A 8 16.91 -12.60 -7.20
N ARG A 9 17.20 -13.12 -6.00
CA ARG A 9 16.28 -13.05 -4.85
C ARG A 9 15.99 -11.62 -4.42
N ILE A 10 16.99 -10.74 -4.36
CA ILE A 10 16.80 -9.33 -3.99
C ILE A 10 15.90 -8.61 -4.99
N LYS A 11 16.13 -8.82 -6.30
CA LYS A 11 15.29 -8.26 -7.36
C LYS A 11 13.84 -8.75 -7.28
N LEU A 12 13.65 -10.05 -7.02
CA LEU A 12 12.33 -10.64 -6.84
C LEU A 12 11.60 -10.04 -5.63
N VAL A 13 12.29 -9.89 -4.50
CA VAL A 13 11.74 -9.27 -3.29
C VAL A 13 11.34 -7.82 -3.56
N ALA A 14 12.20 -7.03 -4.22
CA ALA A 14 11.89 -5.65 -4.58
C ALA A 14 10.67 -5.55 -5.52
N ALA A 15 10.55 -6.46 -6.49
CA ALA A 15 9.38 -6.52 -7.38
C ALA A 15 8.10 -6.91 -6.61
N GLY A 16 8.18 -7.90 -5.73
CA GLY A 16 7.06 -8.32 -4.88
C GLY A 16 6.57 -7.19 -3.96
N LEU A 17 7.49 -6.45 -3.34
CA LEU A 17 7.16 -5.30 -2.50
C LEU A 17 6.48 -4.18 -3.28
N ARG A 18 6.97 -3.86 -4.49
CA ARG A 18 6.29 -2.89 -5.38
C ARG A 18 4.88 -3.34 -5.75
N HIS A 19 4.70 -4.63 -6.07
CA HIS A 19 3.40 -5.19 -6.40
C HIS A 19 2.41 -5.10 -5.22
N VAL A 20 2.85 -5.49 -4.02
CA VAL A 20 2.03 -5.39 -2.80
C VAL A 20 1.72 -3.93 -2.48
N GLY A 21 2.69 -3.02 -2.62
CA GLY A 21 2.49 -1.59 -2.45
C GLY A 21 1.40 -1.03 -3.36
N ALA A 22 1.49 -1.29 -4.67
CA ALA A 22 0.49 -0.87 -5.64
C ALA A 22 -0.92 -1.44 -5.33
N ARG A 23 -0.99 -2.69 -4.85
CA ARG A 23 -2.26 -3.29 -4.43
C ARG A 23 -2.83 -2.62 -3.19
N CYS A 24 -2.00 -2.28 -2.21
CA CYS A 24 -2.43 -1.50 -1.04
C CYS A 24 -2.97 -0.13 -1.44
N ASP A 25 -2.32 0.58 -2.36
CA ASP A 25 -2.80 1.89 -2.85
C ASP A 25 -4.13 1.77 -3.61
N THR A 26 -4.29 0.72 -4.41
CA THR A 26 -5.55 0.46 -5.14
C THR A 26 -6.70 0.28 -4.15
N ILE A 27 -6.53 -0.59 -3.15
CA ILE A 27 -7.54 -0.85 -2.12
C ILE A 27 -7.79 0.41 -1.28
N ALA A 28 -6.75 1.19 -0.97
CA ALA A 28 -6.91 2.46 -0.26
C ALA A 28 -7.76 3.46 -1.07
N GLY A 29 -7.58 3.50 -2.38
CA GLY A 29 -8.42 4.30 -3.30
C GLY A 29 -9.89 3.85 -3.28
N GLU A 30 -10.14 2.55 -3.37
CA GLU A 30 -11.49 1.97 -3.33
C GLU A 30 -12.20 2.25 -1.99
N LEU A 31 -11.49 2.11 -0.87
CA LEU A 31 -12.01 2.42 0.47
C LEU A 31 -12.31 3.92 0.63
N SER A 32 -11.41 4.78 0.15
CA SER A 32 -11.60 6.23 0.18
C SER A 32 -12.82 6.65 -0.66
N ALA A 33 -12.99 6.07 -1.84
CA ALA A 33 -14.17 6.32 -2.67
C ALA A 33 -15.46 5.87 -1.97
N SER A 34 -15.43 4.72 -1.29
CA SER A 34 -16.57 4.19 -0.54
C SER A 34 -16.93 5.05 0.68
N ALA A 35 -15.95 5.71 1.29
CA ALA A 35 -16.17 6.61 2.43
C ALA A 35 -16.97 7.88 2.07
N VAL A 36 -17.06 8.25 0.79
CA VAL A 36 -17.77 9.44 0.29
C VAL A 36 -19.20 9.11 -0.18
N ALA A 37 -19.69 7.87 0.04
CA ALA A 37 -21.01 7.44 -0.40
C ALA A 37 -22.11 8.44 0.00
N PRO A 38 -23.06 8.82 -0.88
CA PRO A 38 -24.04 9.88 -0.61
C PRO A 38 -25.00 9.54 0.53
N ALA A 39 -25.59 10.58 1.12
CA ALA A 39 -26.58 10.41 2.17
C ALA A 39 -27.88 9.87 1.60
N VAL A 40 -28.38 8.79 2.21
CA VAL A 40 -29.72 8.28 1.91
C VAL A 40 -30.71 9.22 2.59
N ALA A 41 -31.58 9.84 1.81
CA ALA A 41 -32.64 10.69 2.34
C ALA A 41 -33.57 9.84 3.22
N ALA A 42 -33.77 10.27 4.46
CA ALA A 42 -34.70 9.64 5.38
C ALA A 42 -36.08 10.29 5.28
N SER A 43 -37.13 9.48 5.33
CA SER A 43 -38.51 9.96 5.38
C SER A 43 -38.81 10.52 6.77
N THR A 44 -39.68 11.52 6.86
CA THR A 44 -40.07 12.17 8.12
C THR A 44 -40.76 11.24 9.11
N TRP A 45 -41.31 10.11 8.65
CA TRP A 45 -41.89 9.07 9.51
C TRP A 45 -40.86 8.07 10.08
N GLN A 46 -39.61 8.10 9.62
CA GLN A 46 -38.56 7.18 10.09
C GLN A 46 -37.99 7.66 11.41
N THR A 47 -38.37 7.00 12.51
CA THR A 47 -37.86 7.30 13.86
C THR A 47 -36.38 6.93 14.06
N ASN A 48 -35.83 6.04 13.21
CA ASN A 48 -34.44 5.57 13.29
C ASN A 48 -33.45 6.37 12.41
N ALA A 49 -33.91 7.41 11.71
CA ALA A 49 -33.11 8.16 10.74
C ALA A 49 -31.79 8.70 11.32
N THR A 50 -31.84 9.23 12.54
CA THR A 50 -30.66 9.74 13.25
C THR A 50 -29.66 8.63 13.57
N ALA A 51 -30.13 7.48 14.06
CA ALA A 51 -29.28 6.34 14.39
C ALA A 51 -28.56 5.80 13.13
N VAL A 52 -29.29 5.69 12.02
CA VAL A 52 -28.71 5.27 10.72
C VAL A 52 -27.67 6.28 10.23
N SER A 53 -27.96 7.58 10.34
CA SER A 53 -27.04 8.64 9.91
C SER A 53 -25.74 8.63 10.73
N THR A 54 -25.84 8.46 12.04
CA THR A 54 -24.67 8.33 12.94
C THR A 54 -23.86 7.07 12.62
N ALA A 55 -24.53 5.92 12.45
CA ALA A 55 -23.86 4.67 12.10
C ALA A 55 -23.12 4.79 10.75
N ARG A 56 -23.74 5.43 9.76
CA ARG A 56 -23.10 5.70 8.46
C ARG A 56 -21.89 6.61 8.61
N ALA A 57 -21.98 7.69 9.38
CA ALA A 57 -20.84 8.58 9.60
C ALA A 57 -19.66 7.84 10.26
N GLY A 58 -19.94 6.96 11.23
CA GLY A 58 -18.94 6.07 11.83
C GLY A 58 -18.30 5.15 10.80
N ALA A 59 -19.10 4.46 9.97
CA ALA A 59 -18.58 3.59 8.92
C ALA A 59 -17.70 4.34 7.90
N CYS A 60 -18.09 5.55 7.49
CA CYS A 60 -17.27 6.39 6.61
C CYS A 60 -15.92 6.75 7.24
N ALA A 61 -15.90 7.08 8.54
CA ALA A 61 -14.67 7.37 9.26
C ALA A 61 -13.75 6.14 9.35
N ASP A 62 -14.31 4.95 9.61
CA ASP A 62 -13.56 3.70 9.67
C ASP A 62 -12.94 3.34 8.31
N LEU A 63 -13.70 3.50 7.22
CA LEU A 63 -13.20 3.29 5.85
C LEU A 63 -12.06 4.25 5.50
N ALA A 64 -12.19 5.54 5.84
CA ALA A 64 -11.14 6.52 5.63
C ALA A 64 -9.88 6.20 6.45
N GLY A 65 -10.05 5.78 7.70
CA GLY A 65 -8.95 5.34 8.56
C GLY A 65 -8.24 4.10 8.01
N ALA A 66 -8.99 3.12 7.49
CA ALA A 66 -8.43 1.94 6.85
C ALA A 66 -7.65 2.28 5.57
N ALA A 67 -8.19 3.17 4.73
CA ALA A 67 -7.52 3.66 3.53
C ALA A 67 -6.17 4.32 3.87
N ALA A 68 -6.14 5.22 4.85
CA ALA A 68 -4.92 5.89 5.29
C ALA A 68 -3.84 4.90 5.76
N ARG A 69 -4.24 3.87 6.52
CA ARG A 69 -3.31 2.81 6.97
C ARG A 69 -2.73 2.02 5.80
N LEU A 70 -3.54 1.74 4.77
CA LEU A 70 -3.09 1.02 3.58
C LEU A 70 -2.14 1.86 2.74
N SER A 71 -2.41 3.15 2.52
CA SER A 71 -1.48 4.04 1.82
C SER A 71 -0.15 4.18 2.55
N THR A 72 -0.15 4.30 3.89
CA THR A 72 1.10 4.34 4.67
C THR A 72 1.92 3.03 4.50
N ARG A 73 1.24 1.88 4.47
CA ARG A 73 1.90 0.59 4.19
C ARG A 73 2.44 0.52 2.77
N ALA A 74 1.69 1.01 1.79
CA ALA A 74 2.13 1.06 0.39
C ALA A 74 3.42 1.87 0.23
N GLN A 75 3.50 3.03 0.89
CA GLN A 75 4.72 3.85 0.94
C GLN A 75 5.89 3.09 1.58
N SER A 76 5.62 2.36 2.66
CA SER A 76 6.64 1.55 3.35
C SER A 76 7.18 0.43 2.45
N TYR A 77 6.31 -0.28 1.72
CA TYR A 77 6.73 -1.30 0.77
C TYR A 77 7.49 -0.72 -0.43
N THR A 78 7.05 0.43 -0.94
CA THR A 78 7.73 1.13 -2.04
C THR A 78 9.12 1.57 -1.62
N LYS A 79 9.27 2.12 -0.40
CA LYS A 79 10.56 2.48 0.17
C LYS A 79 11.47 1.26 0.33
N ALA A 80 10.99 0.18 0.94
CA ALA A 80 11.76 -1.05 1.10
C ALA A 80 12.22 -1.62 -0.24
N ALA A 81 11.37 -1.59 -1.28
CA ALA A 81 11.74 -2.02 -2.61
C ALA A 81 12.86 -1.15 -3.23
N ALA A 82 12.83 0.17 -3.00
CA ALA A 82 13.88 1.08 -3.42
C ALA A 82 15.21 0.76 -2.70
N ASP A 83 15.16 0.51 -1.39
CA ASP A 83 16.33 0.16 -0.58
C ASP A 83 16.98 -1.15 -1.05
N TYR A 84 16.18 -2.18 -1.37
CA TYR A 84 16.69 -3.42 -1.95
C TYR A 84 17.32 -3.22 -3.33
N THR A 85 16.72 -2.36 -4.16
CA THR A 85 17.24 -2.05 -5.49
C THR A 85 18.59 -1.32 -5.39
N ALA A 86 18.71 -0.36 -4.47
CA ALA A 86 19.96 0.35 -4.21
C ALA A 86 21.05 -0.59 -3.67
N THR A 87 20.68 -1.53 -2.79
CA THR A 87 21.61 -2.54 -2.26
C THR A 87 22.16 -3.43 -3.37
N ASP A 88 21.32 -3.90 -4.30
CA ASP A 88 21.75 -4.70 -5.46
C ASP A 88 22.71 -3.93 -6.38
N GLN A 89 22.42 -2.66 -6.65
CA GLN A 89 23.29 -1.79 -7.46
C GLN A 89 24.64 -1.54 -6.79
N HIS A 90 24.66 -1.24 -5.50
CA HIS A 90 25.90 -1.01 -4.75
C HIS A 90 26.78 -2.26 -4.72
N GLY A 91 26.18 -3.44 -4.51
CA GLY A 91 26.89 -4.72 -4.57
C GLY A 91 27.50 -4.99 -5.95
N ALA A 92 26.76 -4.72 -7.03
CA ALA A 92 27.26 -4.89 -8.39
C ALA A 92 28.45 -3.96 -8.71
N VAL A 93 28.41 -2.70 -8.25
CA VAL A 93 29.52 -1.75 -8.40
C VAL A 93 30.76 -2.23 -7.64
N GLN A 94 30.61 -2.63 -6.36
CA GLN A 94 31.73 -3.14 -5.57
C GLN A 94 32.37 -4.38 -6.20
N PHE A 95 31.56 -5.31 -6.73
CA PHE A 95 32.08 -6.49 -7.40
C PHE A 95 32.88 -6.14 -8.66
N THR A 96 32.40 -5.17 -9.45
CA THR A 96 33.10 -4.70 -10.66
C THR A 96 34.44 -4.05 -10.34
N VAL A 97 34.55 -3.36 -9.20
CA VAL A 97 35.81 -2.76 -8.73
C VAL A 97 36.81 -3.82 -8.22
N LEU A 98 36.30 -4.91 -7.62
CA LEU A 98 37.13 -5.95 -7.01
C LEU A 98 37.60 -7.05 -7.97
N VAL A 99 36.95 -7.21 -9.13
CA VAL A 99 37.38 -8.16 -10.17
C VAL A 99 38.27 -7.43 -11.18
N PRO A 100 39.60 -7.66 -11.19
CA PRO A 100 40.47 -7.11 -12.22
C PRO A 100 40.12 -7.75 -13.57
N ARG A 101 40.12 -6.95 -14.64
CA ARG A 101 39.99 -7.44 -16.01
C ARG A 101 41.23 -8.20 -16.45
#